data_AF-A0A4V2UY52-F1
#
_entry.id   AF-A0A4V2UY52-F1
#
_cell.length_a   1.000
_cell.length_b   1.000
_cell.length_c   1.000
_cell.angle_alpha   90.00
_cell.angle_beta   90.00
_cell.angle_gamma   90.00
#
_symmetry.space_group_name_H-M   'P 1'
#
loop_
_entity.id
_entity.type
_entity.pdbx_description
1 polymer ?
#
loop_
_entity_poly.entity_id
_entity_poly.type
_entity_poly.pdbx_seq_one_letter_code
_entity_poly.pdbx_strand_id
1 'polypeptide(L)'
;MSERGKSGAFESYARDPDQLKSSDRGFGRVMAVFLAIVGGFQAWHERPVIAGTLFAVAAAFALVAQVRPTALHRLNLLWFKLGLLLHHIVNPIVMTVIFYGAVVPTGLLMRLFGKRLMPTGFDRAAQTYWIARTPPGPPPESMKRQF
;
A
#
# COMPACT_ATOMS: atom_id res chain seq x y z
N MET A 1 -39.28 -31.79 13.45
CA MET A 1 -39.16 -30.36 13.76
C MET A 1 -37.88 -30.16 14.54
N SER A 2 -36.76 -29.87 13.88
CA SER A 2 -35.49 -29.51 14.51
C SER A 2 -34.76 -28.60 13.51
N GLU A 3 -34.46 -27.40 13.97
CA GLU A 3 -34.03 -26.29 13.15
C GLU A 3 -32.65 -26.54 12.53
N ARG A 4 -32.58 -26.36 11.21
CA ARG A 4 -31.31 -26.13 10.52
C ARG A 4 -30.77 -24.80 10.99
N GLY A 5 -29.85 -24.84 11.95
CA GLY A 5 -28.96 -23.73 12.28
C GLY A 5 -28.23 -23.31 11.00
N LYS A 6 -28.66 -22.19 10.42
CA LYS A 6 -27.94 -21.49 9.37
C LYS A 6 -26.61 -21.05 9.97
N SER A 7 -25.56 -21.80 9.69
CA SER A 7 -24.18 -21.37 9.88
C SER A 7 -23.87 -20.31 8.82
N GLY A 8 -24.42 -19.11 9.04
CA GLY A 8 -24.13 -17.93 8.25
C GLY A 8 -22.84 -17.27 8.74
N ALA A 9 -22.03 -16.84 7.77
CA ALA A 9 -21.11 -15.72 7.88
C ALA A 9 -19.93 -15.84 8.88
N PHE A 10 -19.17 -16.94 8.82
CA PHE A 10 -17.73 -16.84 9.10
C PHE A 10 -17.03 -16.54 7.78
N GLU A 11 -17.02 -15.26 7.45
CA GLU A 11 -16.17 -14.55 6.50
C GLU A 11 -14.90 -15.34 6.13
N SER A 12 -14.89 -16.01 4.98
CA SER A 12 -13.72 -16.70 4.41
C SER A 12 -12.70 -15.66 3.93
N TYR A 13 -11.96 -15.04 4.85
CA TYR A 13 -10.82 -14.14 4.55
C TYR A 13 -9.55 -14.89 4.11
N ALA A 14 -9.68 -16.15 3.70
CA ALA A 14 -8.63 -16.81 2.93
C ALA A 14 -8.64 -16.22 1.52
N ARG A 15 -8.01 -15.06 1.34
CA ARG A 15 -7.71 -14.50 0.02
C ARG A 15 -6.98 -15.58 -0.76
N ASP A 16 -7.61 -16.09 -1.80
CA ASP A 16 -7.01 -17.06 -2.71
C ASP A 16 -5.67 -16.49 -3.21
N PRO A 17 -4.51 -17.10 -2.91
CA PRO A 17 -3.20 -16.53 -3.24
C PRO A 17 -3.02 -16.28 -4.76
N ASP A 18 -3.86 -16.92 -5.58
CA ASP A 18 -3.90 -16.77 -7.02
C ASP A 18 -4.49 -15.42 -7.49
N GLN A 19 -5.30 -14.74 -6.65
CA GLN A 19 -5.87 -13.42 -6.98
C GLN A 19 -4.86 -12.25 -6.86
N LEU A 20 -3.69 -12.45 -6.25
CA LEU A 20 -2.66 -11.40 -6.16
C LEU A 20 -1.83 -11.24 -7.44
N LYS A 21 -1.91 -12.18 -8.39
CA LYS A 21 -1.18 -12.05 -9.66
C LYS A 21 -1.91 -11.09 -10.60
N SER A 22 -1.26 -9.95 -10.85
CA SER A 22 -1.61 -9.01 -11.93
C SER A 22 -1.97 -9.76 -13.22
N SER A 23 -3.14 -9.47 -13.79
CA SER A 23 -3.60 -10.07 -15.04
C SER A 23 -2.57 -9.83 -16.15
N ASP A 24 -2.06 -10.90 -16.76
CA ASP A 24 -1.00 -10.83 -17.81
C ASP A 24 -1.37 -9.87 -18.95
N ARG A 25 -2.67 -9.76 -19.25
CA ARG A 25 -3.23 -8.84 -20.26
C ARG A 25 -3.13 -7.36 -19.83
N GLY A 26 -3.27 -7.08 -18.54
CA GLY A 26 -3.11 -5.74 -17.97
C GLY A 26 -1.67 -5.26 -18.07
N PHE A 27 -0.71 -6.12 -17.74
CA PHE A 27 0.73 -5.82 -17.87
C PHE A 27 1.12 -5.46 -19.31
N GLY A 28 0.66 -6.24 -20.29
CA GLY A 28 0.93 -5.98 -21.71
C GLY A 28 0.42 -4.61 -22.17
N ARG A 29 -0.77 -4.18 -21.73
CA ARG A 29 -1.32 -2.86 -22.06
C ARG A 29 -0.51 -1.72 -21.43
N VAL A 30 -0.15 -1.85 -20.15
CA VAL A 30 0.65 -0.82 -19.46
C VAL A 30 2.01 -0.65 -20.13
N MET A 31 2.68 -1.75 -20.49
CA MET A 31 3.95 -1.67 -21.21
C MET A 31 3.81 -1.10 -22.62
N ALA A 32 2.76 -1.46 -23.36
CA ALA A 32 2.51 -0.89 -24.68
C ALA A 32 2.28 0.64 -24.60
N VAL A 33 1.49 1.11 -23.63
CA VAL A 33 1.26 2.55 -23.40
C VAL A 33 2.56 3.24 -22.99
N PHE A 34 3.32 2.67 -22.06
CA PHE A 34 4.60 3.22 -21.62
C PHE A 34 5.59 3.36 -22.79
N LEU A 35 5.78 2.31 -23.59
CA LEU A 35 6.67 2.34 -24.75
C LEU A 35 6.18 3.31 -25.82
N ALA A 36 4.86 3.46 -26.02
CA ALA A 36 4.31 4.45 -26.94
C ALA A 36 4.60 5.89 -26.49
N ILE A 37 4.48 6.19 -25.19
CA ILE A 37 4.81 7.52 -24.64
C ILE A 37 6.31 7.81 -24.81
N VAL A 38 7.18 6.85 -24.46
CA VAL A 38 8.64 6.99 -24.61
C VAL A 38 9.02 7.13 -26.10
N GLY A 39 8.39 6.36 -26.98
CA GLY A 39 8.56 6.45 -28.43
C GLY A 39 8.15 7.81 -28.98
N GLY A 40 7.02 8.35 -28.53
CA GLY A 40 6.57 9.71 -28.87
C GLY A 40 7.52 10.80 -28.39
N PHE A 41 8.01 10.67 -27.15
CA PHE A 41 8.99 11.61 -26.60
C PHE A 41 10.34 11.58 -27.35
N GLN A 42 10.79 10.40 -27.78
CA GLN A 42 12.01 10.24 -28.59
C GLN A 42 11.82 10.70 -30.03
N ALA A 43 10.61 10.61 -30.59
CA ALA A 43 10.27 11.18 -31.88
C ALA A 43 10.36 12.73 -31.84
N TRP A 44 9.96 13.35 -30.72
CA TRP A 44 10.17 14.78 -30.48
C TRP A 44 11.65 15.18 -30.31
N HIS A 45 12.53 14.25 -29.93
CA HIS A 45 13.99 14.47 -29.84
C HIS A 45 14.75 14.15 -31.14
N GLU A 46 14.06 14.09 -32.29
CA GLU A 46 14.65 13.88 -33.63
C GLU A 46 15.51 12.61 -33.75
N ARG A 47 15.16 11.55 -33.01
CA ARG A 47 15.79 10.22 -33.15
C ARG A 47 14.85 9.22 -33.82
N PRO A 48 14.56 9.35 -35.13
CA PRO A 48 13.50 8.61 -35.81
C PRO A 48 13.75 7.09 -35.86
N VAL A 49 15.02 6.66 -35.95
CA VAL A 49 15.39 5.23 -35.94
C VAL A 49 15.04 4.60 -34.58
N ILE A 50 15.35 5.29 -33.48
CA ILE A 50 15.08 4.81 -32.12
C ILE A 50 13.57 4.84 -31.87
N ALA A 51 12.87 5.89 -32.29
CA ALA A 51 11.41 5.98 -32.18
C ALA A 51 10.71 4.84 -32.95
N GLY A 52 11.12 4.56 -34.20
CA GLY A 52 10.57 3.47 -35.01
C GLY A 52 10.77 2.09 -34.38
N THR A 53 11.97 1.83 -33.84
CA THR A 53 12.22 0.57 -33.11
C THR A 53 11.36 0.44 -31.85
N LEU A 54 11.18 1.52 -31.09
CA LEU A 54 10.33 1.52 -29.89
C LEU A 54 8.85 1.29 -30.22
N PHE A 55 8.34 1.88 -31.31
CA PHE A 55 6.98 1.63 -31.78
C PHE A 55 6.80 0.20 -32.29
N ALA A 56 7.78 -0.37 -33.00
CA ALA A 56 7.74 -1.76 -33.43
C ALA A 56 7.75 -2.73 -32.24
N VAL A 57 8.56 -2.45 -31.21
CA VAL A 57 8.58 -3.23 -29.97
C VAL A 57 7.26 -3.09 -29.20
N ALA A 58 6.67 -1.89 -29.15
CA ALA A 58 5.37 -1.66 -28.54
C ALA A 58 4.24 -2.45 -29.25
N ALA A 59 4.24 -2.44 -30.59
CA ALA A 59 3.29 -3.20 -31.40
C ALA A 59 3.47 -4.71 -31.23
N ALA A 60 4.71 -5.19 -31.17
CA ALA A 60 5.00 -6.60 -30.87
C ALA A 60 4.51 -6.97 -29.47
N PHE A 61 4.74 -6.14 -28.45
CA PHE A 61 4.22 -6.38 -27.10
C PHE A 61 2.69 -6.42 -27.06
N ALA A 62 2.01 -5.52 -27.77
CA ALA A 62 0.55 -5.51 -27.87
C ALA A 62 0.01 -6.77 -28.55
N LEU A 63 0.63 -7.19 -29.67
CA LEU A 63 0.26 -8.42 -30.39
C LEU A 63 0.48 -9.68 -29.56
N VAL A 64 1.64 -9.81 -28.90
CA VAL A 64 1.93 -11.00 -28.08
C VAL A 64 1.03 -11.04 -26.84
N ALA A 65 0.69 -9.89 -26.25
CA ALA A 65 -0.28 -9.79 -25.16
C ALA A 65 -1.70 -10.25 -25.58
N GLN A 66 -2.06 -10.11 -26.86
CA GLN A 66 -3.36 -10.54 -27.40
C GLN A 66 -3.38 -12.02 -27.82
N VAL A 67 -2.30 -12.53 -28.42
CA VAL A 67 -2.28 -13.86 -29.05
C VAL A 67 -1.81 -14.98 -28.11
N ARG A 68 -0.78 -14.74 -27.27
CA ARG A 68 -0.15 -15.77 -26.42
C ARG A 68 0.30 -15.19 -25.06
N PRO A 69 -0.62 -14.99 -24.11
CA PRO A 69 -0.29 -14.42 -22.79
C PRO A 69 0.65 -15.30 -21.94
N THR A 70 0.76 -16.59 -22.24
CA THR A 70 1.61 -17.55 -21.50
C THR A 70 3.11 -17.29 -21.64
N ALA A 71 3.57 -16.68 -22.72
CA ALA A 71 4.97 -16.25 -22.85
C ALA A 71 5.26 -15.00 -22.00
N LEU A 72 4.29 -14.08 -21.92
CA LEU A 72 4.36 -12.89 -21.04
C LEU A 72 4.20 -13.26 -19.57
N HIS A 73 3.58 -14.40 -19.24
CA HIS A 73 3.34 -14.81 -17.85
C HIS A 73 4.64 -14.91 -17.03
N ARG A 74 5.71 -15.47 -17.59
CA ARG A 74 7.01 -15.56 -16.89
C ARG A 74 7.64 -14.18 -16.69
N LEU A 75 7.51 -13.29 -17.67
CA LEU A 75 8.02 -11.92 -17.58
C LEU A 75 7.20 -11.07 -16.61
N ASN A 76 5.87 -11.20 -16.61
CA ASN A 76 4.96 -10.57 -15.66
C ASN A 76 5.26 -11.03 -14.23
N LEU A 77 5.56 -12.32 -14.01
CA LEU A 77 6.02 -12.80 -12.69
C LEU A 77 7.33 -12.15 -12.25
N LEU A 78 8.30 -12.03 -13.15
CA LEU A 78 9.59 -11.44 -12.82
C LEU A 78 9.45 -9.95 -12.52
N TRP A 79 8.67 -9.24 -13.34
CA TRP A 79 8.33 -7.84 -13.13
C TRP A 79 7.55 -7.63 -11.83
N PHE A 80 6.59 -8.50 -11.52
CA PHE A 80 5.85 -8.44 -10.27
C PHE A 80 6.76 -8.65 -9.05
N LYS A 81 7.67 -9.63 -9.12
CA LYS A 81 8.68 -9.84 -8.06
C LYS A 81 9.60 -8.62 -7.90
N LEU A 82 10.01 -8.00 -9.00
CA LEU A 82 10.79 -6.77 -8.98
C LEU A 82 10.00 -5.62 -8.33
N GLY A 83 8.71 -5.47 -8.70
CA GLY A 83 7.81 -4.50 -8.10
C GLY A 83 7.62 -4.72 -6.60
N LEU A 84 7.53 -5.98 -6.16
CA LEU A 84 7.44 -6.34 -4.75
C LEU A 84 8.74 -6.00 -3.99
N LEU A 85 9.90 -6.30 -4.58
CA LEU A 85 11.20 -5.94 -4.02
C LEU A 85 11.37 -4.42 -3.92
N LEU A 86 11.00 -3.70 -4.98
CA LEU A 86 11.02 -2.25 -4.99
C LEU A 86 10.07 -1.69 -3.93
N HIS A 87 8.86 -2.23 -3.81
CA HIS A 87 7.92 -1.85 -2.76
C HIS A 87 8.50 -2.08 -1.37
N HIS A 88 9.19 -3.20 -1.15
CA HIS A 88 9.85 -3.50 0.11
C HIS A 88 10.93 -2.46 0.48
N ILE A 89 11.56 -1.81 -0.51
CA ILE A 89 12.55 -0.75 -0.29
C ILE A 89 11.87 0.62 -0.16
N VAL A 90 10.94 0.94 -1.06
CA VAL A 90 10.24 2.23 -1.12
C VAL A 90 9.36 2.43 0.09
N ASN A 91 8.67 1.39 0.57
CA ASN A 91 7.76 1.51 1.71
C ASN A 91 8.49 1.98 2.99
N PRO A 92 9.59 1.37 3.46
CA PRO A 92 10.41 1.91 4.53
C PRO A 92 10.93 3.32 4.28
N ILE A 93 11.36 3.65 3.05
CA ILE A 93 11.85 5.00 2.72
C ILE A 93 10.73 6.03 2.91
N VAL A 94 9.55 5.78 2.35
CA VAL A 94 8.38 6.68 2.49
C VAL A 94 7.99 6.80 3.96
N MET A 95 7.93 5.69 4.69
CA MET A 95 7.65 5.70 6.13
C MET A 95 8.69 6.50 6.92
N THR A 96 9.97 6.40 6.55
CA THR A 96 11.07 7.17 7.14
C THR A 96 10.88 8.66 6.86
N VAL A 97 10.60 9.04 5.61
CA VAL A 97 10.37 10.44 5.23
C VAL A 97 9.17 11.02 5.98
N ILE A 98 8.06 10.29 6.11
CA ILE A 98 6.89 10.75 6.87
C ILE A 98 7.23 10.86 8.36
N PHE A 99 7.92 9.86 8.93
CA PHE A 99 8.27 9.87 10.35
C PHE A 99 9.20 11.04 10.69
N TYR A 100 10.28 11.23 9.94
CA TYR A 100 11.24 12.29 10.18
C TYR A 100 10.76 13.67 9.67
N GLY A 101 9.87 13.71 8.70
CA GLY A 101 9.33 14.96 8.13
C GLY A 101 8.10 15.50 8.86
N ALA A 102 7.29 14.63 9.48
CA ALA A 102 6.08 15.05 10.17
C ALA A 102 6.11 14.68 11.66
N VAL A 103 6.33 13.41 12.00
CA VAL A 103 6.17 12.92 13.39
C VAL A 103 7.25 13.48 14.32
N VAL A 104 8.52 13.32 13.96
CA VAL A 104 9.67 13.78 14.74
C VAL A 104 9.65 15.30 14.97
N PRO A 105 9.49 16.16 13.94
CA PRO A 105 9.45 17.60 14.14
C PRO A 105 8.25 18.00 14.98
N THR A 106 7.07 17.41 14.76
CA THR A 106 5.89 17.67 15.60
C THR A 106 6.19 17.38 17.08
N GLY A 107 6.78 16.22 17.39
CA GLY A 107 7.18 15.86 18.75
C GLY A 107 8.23 16.81 19.34
N LEU A 108 9.21 17.24 18.53
CA LEU A 108 10.24 18.20 18.93
C LEU A 108 9.63 19.58 19.23
N LEU A 109 8.74 20.07 18.37
CA LEU A 109 8.00 21.32 18.59
C LEU A 109 7.19 21.23 19.89
N MET A 110 6.46 20.13 20.11
CA MET A 110 5.70 19.93 21.35
C MET A 110 6.61 19.97 22.59
N ARG A 111 7.79 19.36 22.51
CA ARG A 111 8.79 19.38 23.59
C ARG A 111 9.36 20.78 23.82
N LEU A 112 9.62 21.55 22.76
CA LEU A 112 10.07 22.95 22.82
C LEU A 112 9.01 23.85 23.46
N PHE A 113 7.73 23.65 23.14
CA PHE A 113 6.62 24.37 23.77
C PHE A 113 6.23 23.83 25.16
N GLY A 114 7.02 22.93 25.74
CA GLY A 114 6.77 22.38 27.09
C GLY A 114 5.56 21.45 27.18
N LYS A 115 4.92 21.09 26.07
CA LYS A 115 3.77 20.19 26.04
C LYS A 115 4.24 18.74 26.11
N ARG A 116 4.12 18.14 27.29
CA ARG A 116 4.36 16.70 27.50
C ARG A 116 3.03 15.94 27.48
N LEU A 117 2.83 15.11 26.46
CA LEU A 117 1.62 14.29 26.31
C LEU A 117 1.49 13.20 27.38
N MET A 118 2.63 12.72 27.89
CA MET A 118 2.68 11.71 28.94
C MET A 118 3.76 12.05 29.97
N PRO A 119 3.51 11.85 31.27
CA PRO A 119 4.54 11.87 32.29
C PRO A 119 5.60 10.82 31.94
N THR A 120 6.78 11.27 31.55
CA THR A 120 7.86 10.42 31.03
C THR A 120 8.81 9.96 32.13
N GLY A 121 8.55 10.34 33.38
CA GLY A 121 9.33 9.97 34.55
C GLY A 121 8.65 8.89 35.36
N PHE A 122 9.41 7.85 35.73
CA PHE A 122 8.98 6.88 36.73
C PHE A 122 9.21 7.48 38.12
N ASP A 123 8.11 7.81 38.80
CA ASP A 123 8.10 8.24 40.19
C ASP A 123 8.09 7.00 41.12
N ARG A 124 9.20 6.77 41.83
CA ARG A 124 9.31 5.67 42.81
C ARG A 124 8.59 5.97 44.13
N ALA A 125 8.21 7.22 44.38
CA ALA A 125 7.49 7.63 45.58
C ALA A 125 5.97 7.64 45.36
N ALA A 126 5.50 7.51 44.12
CA ALA A 126 4.08 7.45 43.82
C ALA A 126 3.44 6.16 44.33
N GLN A 127 2.42 6.28 45.19
CA GLN A 127 1.63 5.13 45.66
C GLN A 127 0.79 4.49 44.54
N THR A 128 0.40 5.28 43.54
CA THR A 128 -0.30 4.81 42.35
C THR A 128 -0.11 5.79 41.18
N TYR A 129 0.03 5.25 39.96
CA TYR A 129 0.03 6.04 38.72
C TYR A 129 -1.38 6.30 38.18
N TRP A 130 -2.41 5.84 38.90
CA TRP A 130 -3.79 6.02 38.49
C TRP A 130 -4.19 7.49 38.53
N ILE A 131 -4.49 8.06 37.36
CA ILE A 131 -5.01 9.43 37.26
C ILE A 131 -6.52 9.37 37.54
N ALA A 132 -6.92 9.79 38.75
CA ALA A 132 -8.33 9.93 39.11
C ALA A 132 -8.99 10.97 38.19
N ARG A 133 -10.06 10.56 37.50
CA ARG A 133 -10.81 11.45 36.60
C ARG A 133 -11.90 12.16 37.39
N THR A 134 -11.91 13.49 37.30
CA THR A 134 -12.95 14.35 37.88
C THR A 134 -13.49 15.26 36.78
N PRO A 135 -14.77 15.16 36.40
CA PRO A 135 -15.80 14.28 36.96
C PRO A 135 -15.56 12.79 36.61
N PRO A 136 -16.14 11.86 37.39
CA PRO A 136 -16.15 10.44 37.03
C PRO A 136 -16.72 10.27 35.62
N GLY A 137 -16.21 9.26 34.90
CA GLY A 137 -16.58 8.99 33.51
C GLY A 137 -18.11 8.93 33.29
N PRO A 138 -18.57 9.04 32.04
CA PRO A 138 -20.00 9.11 31.73
C PRO A 138 -20.75 7.95 32.38
N PRO A 139 -21.98 8.19 32.87
CA PRO A 139 -22.74 7.18 33.61
C PRO A 139 -22.84 5.88 32.80
N PRO A 140 -22.87 4.70 33.45
CA PRO A 140 -22.91 3.39 32.79
C PRO A 140 -24.03 3.27 31.73
N GLU A 141 -25.12 4.00 31.95
CA GLU A 141 -26.31 4.12 31.10
C GLU A 141 -26.05 4.82 29.75
N SER A 142 -24.90 5.50 29.59
CA SER A 142 -24.53 6.18 28.34
C SER A 142 -24.19 5.21 27.20
N MET A 143 -23.84 3.96 27.50
CA MET A 143 -23.45 2.96 26.51
C MET A 143 -24.67 2.12 26.06
N LYS A 144 -25.54 2.73 25.24
CA LYS A 144 -26.80 2.10 24.76
C LYS A 144 -26.63 0.85 23.87
N ARG A 145 -25.41 0.55 23.40
CA ARG A 145 -25.10 -0.60 22.52
C ARG A 145 -23.67 -1.10 22.77
N GLN A 146 -23.46 -1.79 23.88
CA GLN A 146 -22.15 -2.35 24.23
C GLN A 146 -21.91 -3.76 23.66
N PHE A 147 -22.91 -4.35 23.00
CA PHE A 147 -22.83 -5.60 22.25
C PHE A 147 -23.58 -5.46 20.92
#